data_AF-A0A3D8IDU4-F1
#
_entry.id   AF-A0A3D8IDU4-F1
#
_cell.length_a   1.000
_cell.length_b   1.000
_cell.length_c   1.000
_cell.angle_alpha   90.00
_cell.angle_beta   90.00
_cell.angle_gamma   90.00
#
_symmetry.space_group_name_H-M   'P 1'
#
loop_
_entity.id
_entity.type
_entity.pdbx_description
1 polymer ?
#
loop_
_entity_poly.entity_id
_entity_poly.type
_entity_poly.pdbx_seq_one_letter_code
_entity_poly.pdbx_strand_id
1 'polypeptide(L)'
;MAFKRPPTNVATKVKSEEKFIQEARGETTHDISPHAQDSKPLIKAMNIPLPIKTIERIKQYQSTQARKFETQSYIFNEAINAWLDSKKFD
;
A
#
# COMPACT_ATOMS: atom_id res chain seq x y z
N MET A 1 -10.70 66.79 17.19
CA MET A 1 -10.31 66.00 16.00
C MET A 1 -10.07 64.57 16.45
N ALA A 2 -11.01 63.64 16.20
CA ALA A 2 -10.86 62.23 16.59
C ALA A 2 -10.25 61.44 15.42
N PHE A 3 -9.04 60.91 15.61
CA PHE A 3 -8.38 60.03 14.64
C PHE A 3 -9.09 58.67 14.60
N LYS A 4 -9.68 58.33 13.44
CA LYS A 4 -10.20 56.98 13.18
C LYS A 4 -9.01 56.03 13.03
N ARG A 5 -8.92 55.02 13.91
CA ARG A 5 -7.91 53.95 13.80
C ARG A 5 -8.33 52.95 12.71
N PRO A 6 -7.39 52.39 11.94
CA PRO A 6 -7.71 51.38 10.92
C PRO A 6 -8.08 50.05 11.60
N PRO A 7 -8.95 49.22 10.98
CA PRO A 7 -9.34 47.94 11.55
C PRO A 7 -8.15 46.97 11.52
N THR A 8 -7.75 46.50 12.69
CA THR A 8 -6.69 45.50 12.85
C THR A 8 -7.21 44.13 12.37
N ASN A 9 -7.03 43.84 11.09
CA ASN A 9 -7.33 42.54 10.50
C ASN A 9 -6.21 41.53 10.84
N VAL A 10 -6.15 41.11 12.11
CA VAL A 10 -5.18 40.10 12.57
C VAL A 10 -5.66 38.68 12.22
N ALA A 11 -6.96 38.49 12.03
CA ALA A 11 -7.57 37.17 11.85
C ALA A 11 -7.34 36.54 10.46
N THR A 12 -7.04 37.34 9.43
CA THR A 12 -6.86 36.84 8.06
C THR A 12 -5.44 36.37 7.74
N LYS A 13 -4.41 36.90 8.42
CA LYS A 13 -3.01 36.48 8.20
C LYS A 13 -2.67 35.11 8.80
N VAL A 14 -3.24 34.76 9.94
CA VAL A 14 -2.96 33.48 10.62
C VAL A 14 -3.39 32.30 9.75
N LYS A 15 -4.55 32.39 9.09
CA LYS A 15 -5.09 31.34 8.23
C LYS A 15 -4.27 31.10 6.95
N SER A 16 -3.54 32.10 6.45
CA SER A 16 -2.68 31.94 5.27
C SER A 16 -1.33 31.29 5.60
N GLU A 17 -0.78 31.54 6.80
CA GLU A 17 0.47 30.90 7.23
C GLU A 17 0.26 29.42 7.56
N GLU A 18 -0.85 29.06 8.22
CA GLU A 18 -1.18 27.65 8.50
C GLU A 18 -1.39 26.83 7.21
N LYS A 19 -2.04 27.41 6.19
CA LYS A 19 -2.20 26.76 4.88
C LYS A 19 -0.88 26.60 4.13
N PHE A 20 -0.02 27.62 4.17
CA PHE A 20 1.31 27.55 3.57
C PHE A 20 2.20 26.49 4.24
N ILE A 21 2.16 26.40 5.57
CA ILE A 21 2.91 25.39 6.33
C ILE A 21 2.40 23.97 6.04
N GLN A 22 1.09 23.79 5.82
CA GLN A 22 0.53 22.50 5.41
C GLN A 22 0.99 22.09 4.01
N GLU A 23 0.97 22.98 3.02
CA GLU A 23 1.43 22.67 1.66
C GLU A 23 2.95 22.41 1.58
N ALA A 24 3.76 23.13 2.37
CA ALA A 24 5.22 22.96 2.37
C ALA A 24 5.70 21.70 3.12
N ARG A 25 4.86 21.08 3.94
CA ARG A 25 5.20 19.85 4.69
C ARG A 25 5.18 18.58 3.84
N GLY A 26 4.75 18.65 2.57
CA GLY A 26 4.80 17.52 1.64
C GLY A 26 3.94 16.34 2.05
N GLU A 27 3.11 16.47 3.09
CA GLU A 27 2.06 15.53 3.40
C GLU A 27 0.98 15.73 2.34
N THR A 28 1.07 14.98 1.24
CA THR A 28 -0.10 14.72 0.42
C THR A 28 -1.12 14.12 1.37
N THR A 29 -2.10 14.91 1.80
CA THR A 29 -3.38 14.35 2.21
C THR A 29 -3.79 13.50 1.03
N HIS A 30 -3.66 12.18 1.19
CA HIS A 30 -4.31 11.24 0.31
C HIS A 30 -5.79 11.53 0.49
N ASP A 31 -6.29 12.49 -0.29
CA ASP A 31 -7.67 12.51 -0.69
C ASP A 31 -7.86 11.15 -1.34
N ILE A 32 -8.43 10.24 -0.56
CA ILE A 32 -8.97 8.97 -0.99
C ILE A 32 -10.16 9.37 -1.87
N SER A 33 -9.83 9.80 -3.07
CA SER A 33 -10.75 9.97 -4.17
C SER A 33 -11.32 8.56 -4.39
N PRO A 34 -12.65 8.38 -4.31
CA PRO A 34 -13.27 7.06 -4.48
C PRO A 34 -13.16 6.52 -5.91
N HIS A 35 -12.40 7.18 -6.79
CA HIS A 35 -12.22 6.85 -8.20
C HIS A 35 -10.84 6.26 -8.55
N ALA A 36 -10.00 5.92 -7.56
CA ALA A 36 -8.70 5.26 -7.79
C ALA A 36 -8.68 3.77 -7.37
N GLN A 37 -9.85 3.13 -7.22
CA GLN A 37 -10.00 1.76 -6.70
C GLN A 37 -10.24 0.68 -7.79
N ASP A 38 -10.10 1.00 -9.08
CA ASP A 38 -10.47 0.06 -10.17
C ASP A 38 -9.31 -0.67 -10.85
N SER A 39 -8.15 -0.86 -10.22
CA SER A 39 -7.04 -1.55 -10.93
C SER A 39 -6.15 -2.51 -10.11
N LYS A 40 -6.41 -2.71 -8.81
CA LYS A 40 -5.67 -3.72 -8.04
C LYS A 40 -6.62 -4.84 -7.63
N PRO A 41 -6.35 -6.10 -8.03
CA PRO A 41 -7.15 -7.22 -7.54
C PRO A 41 -7.06 -7.23 -6.01
N LEU A 42 -8.22 -7.34 -5.36
CA LEU A 42 -8.29 -7.49 -3.91
C LEU A 42 -7.69 -8.85 -3.53
N ILE A 43 -6.40 -8.87 -3.19
CA ILE A 43 -5.73 -10.09 -2.73
C ILE A 43 -6.19 -10.37 -1.30
N LYS A 44 -7.04 -11.39 -1.14
CA LYS A 44 -7.46 -11.85 0.18
C LYS A 44 -6.36 -12.72 0.78
N ALA A 45 -5.74 -12.27 1.87
CA ALA A 45 -4.81 -13.08 2.63
C ALA A 45 -5.55 -14.27 3.26
N MET A 46 -5.00 -15.47 3.11
CA MET A 46 -5.51 -16.71 3.71
C MET A 46 -4.36 -17.45 4.38
N ASN A 47 -4.61 -17.95 5.59
CA ASN A 47 -3.69 -18.83 6.29
C ASN A 47 -4.04 -20.28 5.96
N ILE A 48 -3.08 -21.01 5.37
CA ILE A 48 -3.27 -22.41 4.96
C ILE A 48 -2.35 -23.27 5.83
N PRO A 49 -2.88 -24.20 6.63
CA PRO A 49 -2.04 -25.15 7.37
C PRO A 49 -1.40 -26.13 6.38
N LEU A 50 -0.07 -26.27 6.46
CA LEU A 50 0.70 -27.17 5.61
C LEU A 50 1.48 -28.19 6.45
N PRO A 51 1.75 -29.40 5.92
CA PRO A 51 2.66 -30.34 6.56
C PRO A 51 4.05 -29.72 6.77
N ILE A 52 4.68 -30.01 7.90
CA ILE A 52 5.99 -29.46 8.28
C ILE A 52 7.05 -29.70 7.18
N LYS A 53 7.08 -30.91 6.62
CA LYS A 53 8.01 -31.27 5.54
C LYS A 53 7.86 -30.39 4.30
N THR A 54 6.63 -29.97 3.98
CA THR A 54 6.36 -29.08 2.84
C THR A 54 6.91 -27.69 3.12
N ILE A 55 6.71 -27.18 4.33
CA ILE A 55 7.24 -25.87 4.76
C ILE A 55 8.77 -25.86 4.68
N GLU A 56 9.42 -26.89 5.19
CA GLU A 56 10.88 -27.04 5.14
C GLU A 56 11.40 -27.06 3.70
N ARG A 57 10.73 -27.81 2.82
CA ARG A 57 11.09 -27.88 1.40
C ARG A 57 10.97 -26.53 0.70
N ILE A 58 9.91 -25.77 0.98
CA ILE A 58 9.73 -24.41 0.42
C ILE A 58 10.84 -23.48 0.94
N LYS A 59 11.16 -23.53 2.24
CA LYS A 59 12.26 -22.73 2.81
C LYS A 59 13.61 -23.08 2.18
N GLN A 60 13.89 -24.37 1.97
CA GLN A 60 15.12 -24.82 1.34
C GLN A 60 15.21 -24.37 -0.13
N TYR A 61 14.10 -24.45 -0.87
CA TYR A 61 14.04 -23.91 -2.23
C TYR A 61 14.32 -22.39 -2.21
N GLN A 62 13.71 -21.67 -1.28
CA GLN A 62 13.89 -20.23 -1.15
C GLN A 62 15.35 -19.82 -0.87
N SER A 63 16.08 -20.60 -0.07
CA SER A 63 17.48 -20.30 0.24
C SER A 63 18.47 -20.67 -0.86
N THR A 64 18.10 -21.58 -1.77
CA THR A 64 19.04 -22.17 -2.74
C THR A 64 18.77 -21.78 -4.19
N GLN A 65 17.51 -21.67 -4.60
CA GLN A 65 17.11 -21.55 -6.01
C GLN A 65 16.26 -20.31 -6.29
N ALA A 66 15.60 -19.76 -5.28
CA ALA A 66 14.68 -18.65 -5.48
C ALA A 66 15.40 -17.35 -5.87
N ARG A 67 14.75 -16.57 -6.73
CA ARG A 67 15.18 -15.20 -7.00
C ARG A 67 14.92 -14.34 -5.77
N LYS A 68 15.75 -13.32 -5.51
CA LYS A 68 15.73 -12.50 -4.29
C LYS A 68 14.35 -11.89 -3.93
N PHE A 69 13.42 -11.81 -4.88
CA PHE A 69 12.08 -11.24 -4.70
C PHE A 69 10.98 -12.30 -4.46
N GLU A 70 11.28 -13.59 -4.59
CA GLU A 70 10.27 -14.65 -4.48
C GLU A 70 9.92 -14.92 -3.01
N THR A 71 8.67 -14.65 -2.66
CA THR A 71 8.11 -14.95 -1.34
C THR A 71 7.58 -16.38 -1.29
N GLN A 72 7.38 -16.93 -0.10
CA GLN A 72 6.77 -18.26 0.06
C GLN A 72 5.38 -18.34 -0.60
N SER A 73 4.58 -17.28 -0.48
CA SER A 73 3.26 -17.19 -1.12
C SER A 73 3.37 -17.19 -2.64
N TYR A 74 4.36 -16.50 -3.21
CA TYR A 74 4.62 -16.51 -4.65
C TYR A 74 4.95 -17.92 -5.14
N ILE A 75 5.91 -18.58 -4.49
CA ILE A 75 6.34 -19.95 -4.84
C ILE A 75 5.17 -20.92 -4.76
N PHE A 76 4.33 -20.79 -3.72
CA PHE A 76 3.16 -21.65 -3.52
C PHE A 76 2.11 -21.44 -4.62
N ASN A 77 1.80 -20.19 -4.97
CA ASN A 77 0.82 -19.87 -6.01
C ASN A 77 1.28 -20.36 -7.39
N GLU A 78 2.55 -20.15 -7.74
CA GLU A 78 3.11 -20.66 -9.01
C GLU A 78 3.03 -22.19 -9.09
N ALA A 79 3.36 -22.88 -7.99
CA ALA A 79 3.26 -24.34 -7.93
C ALA A 79 1.81 -24.83 -8.10
N ILE A 80 0.83 -24.13 -7.55
CA ILE A 80 -0.59 -24.45 -7.74
C ILE A 80 -1.00 -24.21 -9.19
N ASN A 81 -0.68 -23.04 -9.76
CA ASN A 81 -1.04 -22.70 -11.14
C ASN A 81 -0.45 -23.73 -12.11
N ALA A 82 0.84 -24.04 -11.99
CA ALA A 82 1.50 -25.05 -12.83
C ALA A 82 0.86 -26.45 -12.68
N TRP A 83 0.42 -26.80 -11.47
CA TRP A 83 -0.30 -28.05 -11.25
C TRP A 83 -1.70 -28.04 -11.89
N LEU A 84 -2.46 -26.95 -11.77
CA LEU A 84 -3.78 -26.79 -12.38
C LEU A 84 -3.69 -26.82 -13.92
N ASP A 85 -2.72 -26.10 -14.49
CA ASP A 85 -2.45 -26.08 -15.93
C ASP A 85 -2.14 -27.50 -16.45
N SER A 86 -1.35 -28.27 -15.68
CA SER A 86 -1.03 -29.67 -16.03
C SER A 86 -2.25 -30.59 -16.07
N LYS A 87 -3.34 -30.19 -15.39
CA LYS A 87 -4.60 -30.92 -15.35
C LYS A 87 -5.61 -30.45 -16.40
N LYS A 88 -5.29 -29.40 -17.18
CA LYS A 88 -6.21 -28.79 -18.16
C LYS A 88 -7.55 -28.39 -17.55
N PHE A 89 -7.51 -27.85 -16.33
CA PHE A 89 -8.66 -27.14 -15.79
C PHE A 89 -8.69 -25.76 -16.44
N ASP A 90 -9.42 -25.64 -17.55
CA ASP A 90 -9.78 -24.36 -18.18
C ASP A 90 -11.15 -23.87 -17.65
#